data_AF-A0A2K0UNG7-F1
#
_entry.id   AF-A0A2K0UNG7-F1
#
_cell.length_a   1.000
_cell.length_b   1.000
_cell.length_c   1.000
_cell.angle_alpha   90.00
_cell.angle_beta   90.00
_cell.angle_gamma   90.00
#
_symmetry.space_group_name_H-M   'P 1'
#
loop_
_entity.id
_entity.type
_entity.pdbx_description
1 polymer ?
#
loop_
_entity_poly.entity_id
_entity_poly.type
_entity_poly.pdbx_seq_one_letter_code
_entity_poly.pdbx_strand_id
1 'polypeptide(L)'
;MSNRVSKAKKTSTNNRKSLHILVAAFRNPIMPCSNCVRREMEDSCILDPAKSNRYDPCVKSGFSCDGHGLSVAAARKIVDEKRRLEREEEAAEDELIKLQAESTRIHNEMNTQFTKITRLRRQRRQVEVKGLDMIQRGLSSIDELEKAERNEQSAIENAVIDSSFQD
;
A
#
# COMPACT_ATOMS: atom_id res chain seq x y z
N MET A 1 -34.63 36.13 43.58
CA MET A 1 -34.51 34.81 42.91
C MET A 1 -34.70 35.02 41.41
N SER A 2 -33.69 34.72 40.59
CA SER A 2 -33.72 35.01 39.15
C SER A 2 -34.41 33.88 38.39
N ASN A 3 -35.70 34.07 38.08
CA ASN A 3 -36.47 33.15 37.24
C ASN A 3 -36.07 33.32 35.77
N ARG A 4 -34.94 32.72 35.38
CA ARG A 4 -34.51 32.67 33.98
C ARG A 4 -35.24 31.54 33.26
N VAL A 5 -36.34 31.87 32.58
CA VAL A 5 -37.05 30.93 31.71
C VAL A 5 -36.20 30.62 30.48
N SER A 6 -35.63 29.42 30.42
CA SER A 6 -34.92 28.94 29.23
C SER A 6 -35.95 28.61 28.12
N LYS A 7 -36.02 29.47 27.09
CA LYS A 7 -36.85 29.22 25.91
C LYS A 7 -36.40 27.93 25.22
N ALA A 8 -37.37 27.14 24.74
CA ALA A 8 -37.12 25.93 23.97
C ALA A 8 -36.24 26.25 22.75
N LYS A 9 -35.19 25.44 22.53
CA LYS A 9 -34.30 25.62 21.38
C LYS A 9 -35.08 25.33 20.10
N LYS A 10 -35.06 26.29 19.17
CA LYS A 10 -35.71 26.14 17.85
C LYS A 10 -35.05 25.01 17.06
N THR A 11 -35.85 24.17 16.39
CA THR A 11 -35.38 23.07 15.52
C THR A 11 -34.34 23.53 14.49
N SER A 12 -34.55 24.71 13.90
CA SER A 12 -33.61 25.37 12.99
C SER A 12 -32.19 25.54 13.58
N THR A 13 -32.06 25.81 14.88
CA THR A 13 -30.75 25.96 15.53
C THR A 13 -30.02 24.62 15.66
N ASN A 14 -30.74 23.53 15.92
CA ASN A 14 -30.14 22.19 15.99
C ASN A 14 -29.71 21.70 14.60
N ASN A 15 -30.52 21.93 13.58
CA ASN A 15 -30.20 21.57 12.19
C ASN A 15 -28.94 22.30 11.70
N ARG A 16 -28.77 23.59 12.03
CA ARG A 16 -27.54 24.33 11.70
C ARG A 16 -26.30 23.75 12.38
N LYS A 17 -26.41 23.30 13.63
CA LYS A 17 -25.30 22.71 14.39
C LYS A 17 -24.90 21.34 13.85
N SER A 18 -25.87 20.48 13.55
CA SER A 18 -25.59 19.15 12.98
C SER A 18 -24.94 19.28 11.62
N LEU A 19 -25.43 20.20 10.77
CA LEU A 19 -24.81 20.47 9.49
C LEU A 19 -23.36 20.95 9.65
N HIS A 20 -23.10 21.92 10.54
CA HIS A 20 -21.72 22.40 10.76
C HIS A 20 -20.78 21.26 11.19
N ILE A 21 -21.24 20.32 12.01
CA ILE A 21 -20.46 19.15 12.42
C ILE A 21 -20.11 18.29 11.20
N LEU A 22 -21.08 18.03 10.32
CA LEU A 22 -20.88 17.22 9.12
C LEU A 22 -20.02 17.95 8.09
N VAL A 23 -20.23 19.24 7.86
CA VAL A 23 -19.42 20.07 6.96
C VAL A 23 -17.96 20.10 7.41
N ALA A 24 -17.71 20.28 8.71
CA ALA A 24 -16.34 20.25 9.23
C ALA A 24 -15.66 18.88 9.03
N ALA A 25 -16.42 17.78 9.09
CA ALA A 25 -15.87 16.43 9.01
C ALA A 25 -15.80 15.84 7.58
N PHE A 26 -16.74 16.22 6.71
CA PHE A 26 -16.98 15.67 5.37
C PHE A 26 -16.94 16.74 4.27
N ARG A 27 -16.59 17.99 4.59
CA ARG A 27 -16.62 19.17 3.71
C ARG A 27 -18.02 19.56 3.27
N ASN A 28 -18.52 19.01 2.17
CA ASN A 28 -19.81 19.39 1.59
C ASN A 28 -20.75 18.18 1.63
N PRO A 29 -21.42 17.90 2.75
CA PRO A 29 -22.39 16.82 2.81
C PRO A 29 -23.55 17.16 1.87
N ILE A 30 -23.66 16.42 0.76
CA ILE A 30 -24.83 16.42 -0.11
C ILE A 30 -25.98 15.84 0.71
N MET A 31 -26.96 16.67 1.02
CA MET A 31 -28.12 16.29 1.82
C MET A 31 -29.36 16.75 1.06
N PRO A 32 -29.81 16.01 0.04
CA PRO A 32 -30.76 16.56 -0.90
C PRO A 32 -32.13 16.73 -0.23
N CYS A 33 -32.68 17.94 -0.27
CA CYS A 33 -34.07 18.14 0.13
C CYS A 33 -35.01 17.47 -0.87
N SER A 34 -36.25 17.16 -0.48
CA SER A 34 -37.17 16.41 -1.33
C SER A 34 -37.47 17.12 -2.65
N ASN A 35 -37.36 18.45 -2.69
CA ASN A 35 -37.49 19.22 -3.94
C ASN A 35 -36.28 19.05 -4.88
N CYS A 36 -35.07 18.93 -4.35
CA CYS A 36 -33.88 18.67 -5.17
C CYS A 36 -33.84 17.22 -5.65
N VAL A 37 -34.26 16.27 -4.81
CA VAL A 37 -34.45 14.85 -5.22
C VAL A 37 -35.46 14.75 -6.36
N ARG A 38 -36.68 15.32 -6.18
CA ARG A 38 -37.74 15.27 -7.19
C ARG A 38 -37.34 15.86 -8.54
N ARG A 39 -36.39 16.79 -8.54
CA ARG A 39 -35.94 17.50 -9.74
C ARG A 39 -34.59 17.00 -10.27
N GLU A 40 -34.08 15.90 -9.72
CA GLU A 40 -32.79 15.31 -10.13
C GLU A 40 -31.61 16.31 -10.00
N MET A 41 -31.64 17.15 -8.97
CA MET A 41 -30.65 18.19 -8.68
C MET A 41 -29.89 17.92 -7.38
N GLU A 42 -29.72 16.65 -7.02
CA GLU A 42 -29.17 16.21 -5.73
C GLU A 42 -27.74 16.71 -5.50
N ASP A 43 -26.87 16.56 -6.50
CA ASP A 43 -25.45 16.96 -6.41
C ASP A 43 -25.26 18.47 -6.25
N SER A 44 -26.24 19.26 -6.68
CA SER A 44 -26.25 20.72 -6.51
C SER A 44 -26.92 21.18 -5.22
N CYS A 45 -27.52 20.24 -4.45
CA CYS A 45 -28.21 20.50 -3.21
C CYS A 45 -27.20 20.70 -2.07
N ILE A 46 -26.47 21.82 -2.14
CA ILE A 46 -25.46 22.24 -1.16
C ILE A 46 -26.05 23.32 -0.26
N LEU A 47 -25.96 23.08 1.06
CA LEU A 47 -26.43 24.01 2.07
C LEU A 47 -25.27 24.90 2.48
N ASP A 48 -25.44 26.22 2.35
CA ASP A 48 -24.50 27.20 2.90
C ASP A 48 -24.98 27.64 4.29
N PRO A 49 -24.44 27.05 5.38
CA PRO A 49 -24.86 27.39 6.75
C PRO A 49 -24.64 28.85 7.13
N ALA A 50 -23.79 29.59 6.41
CA ALA A 50 -23.53 31.00 6.67
C ALA A 50 -24.62 31.90 6.09
N LYS A 51 -25.27 31.49 5.00
CA LYS A 51 -26.25 32.32 4.26
C LYS A 51 -27.70 31.95 4.48
N SER A 52 -28.04 30.66 4.62
CA SER A 52 -29.43 30.20 4.66
C SER A 52 -29.59 28.82 5.30
N ASN A 53 -30.76 28.56 5.91
CA ASN A 53 -31.17 27.20 6.28
C ASN A 53 -31.82 26.43 5.11
N ARG A 54 -31.74 26.98 3.89
CA ARG A 54 -32.26 26.40 2.65
C ARG A 54 -31.10 26.19 1.67
N TYR A 55 -31.14 25.09 0.92
CA TYR A 55 -30.15 24.76 -0.10
C TYR A 55 -30.10 25.80 -1.22
N ASP A 56 -28.92 26.03 -1.79
CA ASP A 56 -28.69 27.07 -2.81
C ASP A 56 -29.65 26.97 -4.02
N PRO A 57 -29.95 25.78 -4.59
CA PRO A 57 -30.94 25.66 -5.67
C PRO A 57 -32.34 26.10 -5.24
N CYS A 58 -32.77 25.74 -4.03
CA CYS A 58 -34.09 26.14 -3.52
C CYS A 58 -34.18 27.63 -3.24
N VAL A 59 -33.09 28.27 -2.80
CA VAL A 59 -33.02 29.71 -2.60
C VAL A 59 -33.13 30.44 -3.95
N LYS A 60 -32.34 30.02 -4.94
CA LYS A 60 -32.34 30.61 -6.29
C LYS A 60 -33.68 30.48 -7.00
N SER A 61 -34.35 29.34 -6.84
CA SER A 61 -35.63 29.09 -7.51
C SER A 61 -36.86 29.49 -6.69
N GLY A 62 -36.69 30.02 -5.47
CA GLY A 62 -37.80 30.49 -4.63
C GLY A 62 -38.71 29.38 -4.08
N PHE A 63 -38.25 28.12 -4.05
CA PHE A 63 -39.05 26.99 -3.59
C PHE A 63 -38.98 26.79 -2.06
N SER A 64 -39.98 26.09 -1.52
CA SER A 64 -39.90 25.54 -0.17
C SER A 64 -38.76 24.52 -0.11
N CYS A 65 -38.00 24.54 0.98
CA CYS A 65 -36.88 23.65 1.20
C CYS A 65 -37.11 22.92 2.50
N ASP A 66 -37.36 21.62 2.40
CA ASP A 66 -37.54 20.69 3.50
C ASP A 66 -36.26 19.91 3.80
N GLY A 67 -35.12 20.51 3.50
CA GLY A 67 -33.81 20.08 3.94
C GLY A 67 -33.69 19.93 5.46
N HIS A 68 -34.21 18.84 6.02
CA HIS A 68 -34.10 18.56 7.43
C HIS A 68 -32.76 17.85 7.63
N GLY A 69 -31.76 18.63 8.05
CA GLY A 69 -30.47 18.07 8.44
C GLY A 69 -30.65 17.02 9.55
N LEU A 70 -29.76 16.03 9.56
CA LEU A 70 -29.64 15.03 10.63
C LEU A 70 -29.72 15.67 12.02
N SER A 71 -30.16 14.92 13.03
CA SER A 71 -30.07 15.42 14.41
C SER A 71 -28.61 15.67 14.82
N VAL A 72 -28.37 16.58 15.77
CA VAL A 72 -27.01 16.83 16.28
C VAL A 72 -26.38 15.55 16.84
N ALA A 73 -27.18 14.68 17.47
CA ALA A 73 -26.73 13.40 17.98
C ALA A 73 -26.34 12.44 16.84
N ALA A 74 -27.14 12.36 15.78
CA ALA A 74 -26.82 11.53 14.61
C ALA A 74 -25.56 12.03 13.89
N ALA A 75 -25.43 13.34 13.69
CA ALA A 75 -24.23 13.93 13.09
C ALA A 75 -22.96 13.63 13.89
N ARG A 76 -23.02 13.70 15.23
CA ARG A 76 -21.88 13.33 16.10
C ARG A 76 -21.51 11.86 15.96
N LYS A 77 -22.49 10.95 16.00
CA LYS A 77 -22.24 9.51 15.83
C LYS A 77 -21.50 9.20 14.53
N ILE A 78 -21.89 9.83 13.42
CA ILE A 78 -21.23 9.65 12.13
C ILE A 78 -19.78 10.13 12.17
N VAL A 79 -19.51 11.29 12.77
CA VAL A 79 -18.15 11.83 12.89
C VAL A 79 -17.29 10.99 13.84
N ASP A 80 -17.85 10.53 14.95
CA ASP A 80 -17.15 9.69 15.91
C ASP A 80 -16.79 8.34 15.28
N GLU A 81 -17.69 7.76 14.49
CA GLU A 81 -17.45 6.53 13.74
C GLU A 81 -16.38 6.73 12.66
N LYS A 82 -16.44 7.83 11.90
CA LYS A 82 -15.39 8.18 10.93
C LYS A 82 -14.01 8.23 11.60
N ARG A 83 -13.90 8.90 12.75
CA ARG A 83 -12.65 8.98 13.53
C ARG A 83 -12.20 7.66 14.13
N ARG A 84 -13.14 6.75 14.40
CA ARG A 84 -12.80 5.38 14.83
C ARG A 84 -12.16 4.63 13.67
N LEU A 85 -12.80 4.68 12.49
CA LEU A 85 -12.30 4.04 11.28
C LEU A 85 -10.95 4.61 10.83
N GLU A 86 -10.78 5.94 10.82
CA GLU A 86 -9.50 6.60 10.48
C GLU A 86 -8.35 6.10 11.37
N ARG A 87 -8.60 5.86 12.67
CA ARG A 87 -7.59 5.31 13.59
C ARG A 87 -7.31 3.82 13.37
N GLU A 88 -8.33 3.06 13.00
CA GLU A 88 -8.17 1.63 12.69
C GLU A 88 -7.44 1.43 11.36
N GLU A 89 -7.69 2.31 10.38
CA GLU A 89 -6.96 2.39 9.11
C GLU A 89 -5.48 2.71 9.37
N GLU A 90 -5.18 3.79 10.11
CA GLU A 90 -3.80 4.16 10.45
C GLU A 90 -3.06 3.03 11.20
N ALA A 91 -3.70 2.38 12.16
CA ALA A 91 -3.11 1.25 12.87
C ALA A 91 -2.85 0.03 11.96
N ALA A 92 -3.73 -0.23 11.00
CA ALA A 92 -3.55 -1.30 10.02
C ALA A 92 -2.43 -0.99 9.02
N GLU A 93 -2.30 0.27 8.59
CA GLU A 93 -1.20 0.75 7.74
C GLU A 93 0.16 0.60 8.44
N ASP A 94 0.25 1.01 9.71
CA ASP A 94 1.46 0.83 10.53
C ASP A 94 1.88 -0.64 10.63
N GLU A 95 0.90 -1.54 10.81
CA GLU A 95 1.18 -2.97 10.87
C GLU A 95 1.62 -3.54 9.52
N LEU A 96 1.01 -3.07 8.42
CA LEU A 96 1.42 -3.44 7.07
C LEU A 96 2.88 -3.05 6.79
N ILE A 97 3.30 -1.84 7.21
CA ILE A 97 4.68 -1.38 7.06
C ILE A 97 5.66 -2.31 7.80
N LYS A 98 5.32 -2.72 9.03
CA LYS A 98 6.16 -3.66 9.81
C LYS A 98 6.27 -5.01 9.11
N LEU A 99 5.15 -5.57 8.67
CA LEU A 99 5.12 -6.85 7.96
C LEU A 99 5.91 -6.79 6.64
N GLN A 100 5.84 -5.68 5.92
CA GLN A 100 6.63 -5.47 4.70
C GLN A 100 8.13 -5.42 4.99
N ALA A 101 8.54 -4.74 6.07
CA ALA A 101 9.94 -4.70 6.50
C ALA A 101 10.45 -6.11 6.88
N GLU A 102 9.66 -6.88 7.63
CA GLU A 102 9.99 -8.25 7.99
C GLU A 102 10.07 -9.17 6.76
N SER A 103 9.09 -9.08 5.86
CA SER A 103 9.08 -9.83 4.60
C SER A 103 10.33 -9.56 3.77
N THR A 104 10.74 -8.29 3.66
CA THR A 104 11.97 -7.89 2.96
C THR A 104 13.21 -8.51 3.62
N ARG A 105 13.28 -8.53 4.94
CA ARG A 105 14.38 -9.17 5.69
C ARG A 105 14.44 -10.67 5.40
N ILE A 106 13.30 -11.36 5.46
CA ILE A 106 13.20 -12.80 5.19
C ILE A 106 13.62 -13.10 3.75
N HIS A 107 13.19 -12.27 2.79
CA HIS A 107 13.54 -12.43 1.39
C HIS A 107 15.06 -12.32 1.15
N ASN A 108 15.72 -11.37 1.82
CA ASN A 108 17.17 -11.20 1.74
C ASN A 108 17.94 -12.39 2.35
N GLU A 109 17.49 -12.91 3.50
CA GLU A 109 18.08 -14.10 4.11
C GLU A 109 17.91 -15.32 3.20
N MET A 110 16.71 -15.50 2.64
CA MET A 110 16.42 -16.55 1.67
C MET A 110 17.35 -16.49 0.45
N ASN A 111 17.55 -15.30 -0.13
CA ASN A 111 18.46 -15.09 -1.26
C ASN A 111 19.92 -15.39 -0.92
N THR A 112 20.33 -15.11 0.33
CA THR A 112 21.67 -15.46 0.84
C THR A 112 21.83 -16.99 0.86
N GLN A 113 20.83 -17.72 1.35
CA GLN A 113 20.86 -19.18 1.34
C GLN A 113 20.84 -19.76 -0.07
N PHE A 114 20.07 -19.18 -1.01
CA PHE A 114 20.08 -19.61 -2.41
C PHE A 114 21.45 -19.45 -3.07
N THR A 115 22.12 -18.33 -2.82
CA THR A 115 23.49 -18.08 -3.29
C THR A 115 24.45 -19.14 -2.75
N LYS A 116 24.36 -19.43 -1.44
CA LYS A 116 25.18 -20.45 -0.78
C LYS A 116 24.96 -21.85 -1.37
N ILE A 117 23.70 -22.25 -1.57
CA ILE A 117 23.34 -23.54 -2.17
C ILE A 117 23.90 -23.64 -3.59
N THR A 118 23.76 -22.59 -4.39
CA THR A 118 24.26 -22.55 -5.77
C THR A 118 25.77 -22.73 -5.82
N ARG A 119 26.50 -22.02 -4.96
CA ARG A 119 27.97 -22.18 -4.82
C ARG A 119 28.35 -23.60 -4.44
N LEU A 120 27.71 -24.16 -3.41
CA LEU A 120 27.99 -25.51 -2.93
C LEU A 120 27.71 -26.57 -4.00
N ARG A 121 26.61 -26.43 -4.76
CA ARG A 121 26.31 -27.32 -5.88
C ARG A 121 27.38 -27.28 -6.96
N ARG A 122 27.91 -26.08 -7.29
CA ARG A 122 29.01 -25.93 -8.24
C ARG A 122 30.29 -26.59 -7.73
N GLN A 123 30.67 -26.32 -6.48
CA GLN A 123 31.85 -26.92 -5.85
C GLN A 123 31.75 -28.45 -5.82
N ARG A 124 30.58 -28.99 -5.43
CA ARG A 124 30.34 -30.43 -5.42
C ARG A 124 30.55 -31.06 -6.80
N ARG A 125 29.94 -30.49 -7.84
CA ARG A 125 30.12 -30.96 -9.23
C ARG A 125 31.59 -30.92 -9.67
N GLN A 126 32.32 -29.87 -9.30
CA GLN A 126 33.74 -29.75 -9.62
C GLN A 126 34.58 -30.84 -8.95
N VAL A 127 34.30 -31.14 -7.68
CA VAL A 127 34.96 -32.23 -6.96
C VAL A 127 34.59 -33.59 -7.55
N GLU A 128 33.32 -33.81 -7.92
CA GLU A 128 32.87 -35.04 -8.61
C GLU A 128 33.64 -35.25 -9.92
N VAL A 129 33.73 -34.22 -10.77
CA VAL A 129 34.45 -34.28 -12.05
C VAL A 129 35.96 -34.51 -11.84
N LYS A 130 36.62 -33.68 -11.03
CA LYS A 130 38.06 -33.81 -10.77
C LYS A 130 38.41 -35.13 -10.09
N GLY A 131 37.59 -35.59 -9.16
CA GLY A 131 37.80 -36.85 -8.46
C GLY A 131 37.72 -38.06 -9.40
N LEU A 132 36.76 -38.07 -10.33
CA LEU A 132 36.68 -39.09 -11.37
C LEU A 132 37.91 -39.08 -12.28
N ASP A 133 38.39 -37.90 -12.67
CA ASP A 133 39.58 -37.76 -13.52
C ASP A 133 40.86 -38.23 -12.80
N MET A 134 41.02 -37.87 -11.52
CA MET A 134 42.11 -38.39 -10.69
C MET A 134 42.10 -39.92 -10.63
N ILE A 135 40.93 -40.54 -10.44
CA ILE A 135 40.80 -42.00 -10.43
C ILE A 135 41.19 -42.60 -11.78
N GLN A 136 40.75 -42.01 -12.89
CA GLN A 136 41.07 -42.49 -14.23
C GLN A 136 42.56 -42.39 -14.55
N ARG A 137 43.22 -41.32 -14.11
CA ARG A 137 44.65 -41.08 -14.32
C ARG A 137 45.56 -41.71 -13.26
N GLY A 138 44.99 -42.31 -12.21
CA GLY A 138 45.75 -42.86 -11.09
C GLY A 138 46.49 -41.83 -10.24
N LEU A 139 45.98 -40.59 -10.20
CA LEU A 139 46.57 -39.47 -9.46
C LEU A 139 46.07 -39.45 -8.00
N SER A 140 46.94 -39.03 -7.10
CA SER A 140 46.69 -39.07 -5.66
C SER A 140 46.29 -37.72 -5.07
N SER A 141 46.51 -36.62 -5.80
CA SER A 141 46.15 -35.27 -5.36
C SER A 141 45.59 -34.38 -6.46
N ILE A 142 44.87 -33.33 -6.06
CA ILE A 142 44.35 -32.30 -6.97
C ILE A 142 45.51 -31.52 -7.62
N ASP A 143 46.61 -31.29 -6.90
CA ASP A 143 47.78 -30.58 -7.45
C ASP A 143 48.44 -31.34 -8.59
N GLU A 144 48.51 -32.68 -8.48
CA GLU A 144 48.97 -33.56 -9.56
C GLU A 144 48.05 -33.47 -10.78
N LEU A 145 46.73 -33.46 -10.55
CA LEU A 145 45.74 -33.31 -11.62
C LEU A 145 45.89 -31.95 -12.32
N GLU A 146 45.98 -30.85 -11.56
CA GLU A 146 46.14 -29.51 -12.14
C GLU A 146 47.44 -29.36 -12.93
N LYS A 147 48.51 -30.02 -12.49
CA LYS A 147 49.77 -30.05 -13.24
C LYS A 147 49.62 -30.83 -14.56
N ALA A 148 48.93 -31.97 -14.53
CA ALA A 148 48.65 -32.76 -15.73
C ALA A 148 47.78 -31.97 -16.73
N GLU A 149 46.69 -31.35 -16.25
CA GLU A 149 45.80 -30.49 -17.05
C GLU A 149 46.58 -29.33 -17.70
N ARG A 150 47.42 -28.61 -16.93
CA ARG A 150 48.23 -27.51 -17.49
C ARG A 150 49.19 -27.97 -18.56
N ASN A 151 49.87 -29.10 -18.34
CA ASN A 151 50.80 -29.66 -19.33
C ASN A 151 50.07 -30.02 -20.63
N GLU A 152 48.89 -30.63 -20.53
CA GLU A 152 48.03 -30.96 -21.68
C GLU A 152 47.54 -29.70 -22.40
N GLN A 153 47.09 -28.70 -21.65
CA GLN A 153 46.61 -27.43 -22.20
C GLN A 153 47.72 -26.72 -22.98
N SER A 154 48.94 -26.63 -22.41
CA SER A 154 50.09 -26.06 -23.08
C SER A 154 50.52 -26.88 -24.30
N ALA A 155 50.43 -28.21 -24.26
CA ALA A 155 50.73 -29.06 -25.41
C ALA A 155 49.74 -28.84 -26.56
N ILE A 156 48.44 -28.72 -26.24
CA ILE A 156 47.39 -28.40 -27.23
C ILE A 156 47.62 -27.01 -27.82
N GLU A 157 47.89 -26.00 -26.99
CA GLU A 157 48.13 -24.63 -27.44
C GLU A 157 49.34 -24.55 -28.37
N ASN A 158 50.46 -25.21 -28.01
CA ASN A 158 51.64 -25.28 -28.87
C ASN A 158 51.35 -26.01 -30.20
N ALA A 159 50.58 -27.10 -30.18
CA ALA A 159 50.20 -27.82 -31.39
C ALA A 159 49.28 -26.98 -32.31
N VAL A 160 48.37 -26.18 -31.74
CA VAL A 160 47.52 -25.26 -32.50
C VAL A 160 48.36 -24.15 -33.13
N ILE A 161 49.32 -23.58 -32.39
CA ILE A 161 50.24 -22.55 -32.91
C ILE A 161 51.08 -23.11 -34.06
N ASP A 162 51.67 -24.30 -33.91
CA ASP A 162 52.46 -24.95 -34.97
C ASP A 162 51.62 -25.26 -36.22
N SER A 163 50.34 -25.62 -36.04
CA SER A 163 49.43 -25.84 -37.18
C SER A 163 49.02 -24.54 -37.89
N SER A 164 48.97 -23.42 -37.18
CA SER A 164 48.60 -22.10 -37.73
C SER A 164 49.73 -21.39 -38.49
N PHE A 165 50.98 -21.85 -38.33
CA PHE A 165 52.16 -21.35 -39.05
C PHE A 165 52.50 -22.15 -40.32
N GLN A 166 51.73 -23.21 -40.64
CA GLN A 166 51.91 -24.04 -41.83
C GLN A 166 50.93 -23.76 -42.98
N ASP A 167 50.05 -22.76 -42.84
CA ASP A 167 49.22 -22.17 -43.91
C ASP A 167 49.83 -20.86 -44.43
#